data_AF-A0A924BP14-F1
#
_entry.id   AF-A0A924BP14-F1
#
_cell.length_a   1.000
_cell.length_b   1.000
_cell.length_c   1.000
_cell.angle_alpha   90.00
_cell.angle_beta   90.00
_cell.angle_gamma   90.00
#
_symmetry.space_group_name_H-M   'P 1'
#
loop_
_entity.id
_entity.type
_entity.pdbx_description
1 polymer ?
#
loop_
_entity_poly.entity_id
_entity_poly.type
_entity_poly.pdbx_seq_one_letter_code
_entity_poly.pdbx_strand_id
1 'polypeptide(L)' 'KGRTYRVLGTDGFGRSDFRSKLREHFEIDRHYIVVAALKALADDGTVPMKKVAEAIAKYGINVDKINPLHA' A
#
# COMPACT_ATOMS: atom_id res chain seq x y z
N LYS A 1 7.61 -24.48 -3.10
CA LYS A 1 7.73 -23.10 -2.58
C LYS A 1 6.34 -22.46 -2.61
N GLY A 2 5.85 -21.95 -1.48
CA GLY A 2 4.50 -21.37 -1.37
C GLY A 2 4.38 -20.05 -2.14
N ARG A 3 3.17 -19.72 -2.61
CA ARG A 3 2.89 -18.44 -3.25
C ARG A 3 2.80 -17.36 -2.18
N THR A 4 3.49 -16.24 -2.36
CA THR A 4 3.39 -15.08 -1.47
C THR A 4 1.99 -14.45 -1.60
N TYR A 5 1.26 -14.38 -0.49
CA TYR A 5 -0.08 -13.80 -0.43
C TYR A 5 -0.07 -12.57 0.46
N ARG A 6 -0.48 -11.42 -0.09
CA ARG A 6 -0.63 -10.16 0.65
C ARG A 6 -2.02 -9.62 0.47
N VAL A 7 -2.57 -9.09 1.55
CA VAL A 7 -3.93 -8.56 1.60
C VAL A 7 -3.86 -7.09 1.96
N LEU A 8 -4.66 -6.29 1.26
CA LEU A 8 -4.95 -4.90 1.63
C LEU A 8 -6.43 -4.86 2.03
N GLY A 9 -6.73 -4.18 3.12
CA GLY A 9 -8.04 -4.16 3.75
C GLY A 9 -8.45 -2.75 4.14
N THR A 10 -9.73 -2.59 4.47
CA THR A 10 -10.28 -1.35 5.00
C THR A 10 -10.48 -1.47 6.50
N ASP A 11 -9.42 -1.82 7.22
CA ASP A 11 -9.42 -1.94 8.67
C ASP A 11 -9.56 -0.54 9.30
N GLY A 12 -10.41 -0.42 10.32
CA GLY A 12 -10.71 0.85 11.00
C GLY A 12 -12.15 1.35 10.81
N PHE A 13 -12.46 2.48 11.43
CA PHE A 13 -13.78 3.08 11.33
C PHE A 13 -13.97 3.84 10.02
N GLY A 14 -15.20 3.79 9.50
CA GLY A 14 -15.59 4.57 8.33
C GLY A 14 -15.62 6.07 8.60
N ARG A 15 -15.44 6.86 7.55
CA ARG A 15 -15.62 8.32 7.57
C ARG A 15 -16.33 8.80 6.30
N SER A 16 -16.91 9.98 6.34
CA SER A 16 -17.57 10.60 5.20
C SER A 16 -16.55 11.31 4.30
N ASP A 17 -16.35 10.80 3.08
CA ASP A 17 -15.46 11.40 2.09
C ASP A 17 -15.76 10.84 0.69
N PHE A 18 -15.13 11.36 -0.35
CA PHE A 18 -15.21 10.79 -1.70
C PHE A 18 -14.58 9.40 -1.75
N ARG A 19 -15.10 8.53 -2.64
CA ARG A 19 -14.57 7.16 -2.84
C ARG A 19 -13.06 7.12 -3.11
N SER A 20 -12.54 8.07 -3.89
CA SER A 20 -11.10 8.18 -4.16
C SER A 20 -10.31 8.43 -2.88
N LYS A 21 -10.79 9.36 -2.04
CA LYS A 21 -10.16 9.71 -0.78
C LYS A 21 -10.29 8.63 0.28
N LEU A 22 -11.41 7.91 0.33
CA LEU A 22 -11.56 6.75 1.20
C LEU A 22 -10.62 5.60 0.80
N ARG A 23 -10.44 5.33 -0.50
CA ARG A 23 -9.50 4.31 -0.96
C ARG A 23 -8.05 4.66 -0.66
N GLU A 24 -7.70 5.94 -0.78
CA GLU A 24 -6.39 6.47 -0.38
C GLU A 24 -6.20 6.39 1.14
N HIS A 25 -7.24 6.74 1.91
CA HIS A 25 -7.22 6.67 3.37
C HIS A 25 -7.07 5.24 3.88
N PHE A 26 -7.82 4.28 3.36
CA PHE A 26 -7.72 2.87 3.74
C PHE A 26 -6.56 2.14 3.04
N GLU A 27 -5.76 2.82 2.23
CA GLU A 27 -4.55 2.22 1.63
C GLU A 27 -4.87 1.06 0.66
N ILE A 28 -6.03 1.14 -0.01
CA ILE A 28 -6.55 0.13 -0.96
C ILE A 28 -6.63 0.65 -2.40
N ASP A 29 -6.00 1.78 -2.69
CA ASP A 29 -5.95 2.31 -4.06
C ASP A 29 -4.92 1.57 -4.93
N ARG A 30 -4.92 1.88 -6.23
CA ARG A 30 -4.01 1.26 -7.20
C ARG A 30 -2.52 1.47 -6.86
N HIS A 31 -2.16 2.56 -6.19
CA HIS A 31 -0.78 2.87 -5.87
C HIS A 31 -0.28 1.99 -4.72
N TYR A 32 -1.10 1.77 -3.69
CA TYR A 32 -0.79 0.83 -2.61
C TYR A 32 -0.70 -0.61 -3.12
N ILE A 33 -1.57 -1.02 -4.06
CA ILE A 33 -1.48 -2.34 -4.71
C ILE A 33 -0.13 -2.53 -5.43
N VAL A 34 0.32 -1.51 -6.19
CA VAL A 34 1.61 -1.56 -6.89
C VAL A 34 2.77 -1.66 -5.91
N VAL A 35 2.78 -0.85 -4.84
CA VAL A 35 3.84 -0.89 -3.83
C VAL A 35 3.86 -2.25 -3.11
N ALA A 36 2.70 -2.80 -2.76
CA ALA A 36 2.59 -4.11 -2.12
C ALA A 36 3.14 -5.23 -3.02
N ALA A 37 2.83 -5.19 -4.32
CA ALA A 37 3.33 -6.14 -5.31
C ALA A 37 4.85 -6.02 -5.52
N LEU A 38 5.37 -4.79 -5.69
CA LEU A 38 6.79 -4.54 -5.85
C LEU A 38 7.58 -4.97 -4.61
N LYS A 39 7.03 -4.73 -3.41
CA LYS A 39 7.65 -5.17 -2.16
C LYS A 39 7.67 -6.70 -2.04
N ALA A 40 6.60 -7.38 -2.42
CA ALA A 40 6.59 -8.85 -2.46
C ALA A 40 7.67 -9.40 -3.41
N LEU A 41 7.77 -8.84 -4.63
CA LEU A 41 8.81 -9.20 -5.59
C LEU A 41 10.22 -8.90 -5.09
N ALA A 42 10.40 -7.82 -4.34
CA ALA A 42 11.69 -7.45 -3.77
C ALA A 42 12.09 -8.36 -2.60
N ASP A 43 11.14 -8.80 -1.78
CA ASP A 43 11.37 -9.78 -0.72
C ASP A 43 11.73 -11.16 -1.29
N ASP A 44 11.17 -11.50 -2.46
CA ASP A 44 11.57 -12.69 -3.23
C ASP A 44 12.91 -12.52 -3.97
N GLY A 45 13.55 -11.35 -3.88
CA GLY A 45 14.85 -11.03 -4.51
C GLY A 45 14.78 -10.81 -6.02
N THR A 46 13.59 -10.78 -6.62
CA THR A 46 13.42 -10.63 -8.07
C THR A 46 13.54 -9.18 -8.55
N VAL A 47 13.27 -8.21 -7.67
CA VAL A 47 13.33 -6.77 -7.96
C VAL A 47 14.13 -6.05 -6.87
N PRO A 48 14.96 -5.04 -7.20
CA PRO A 48 15.67 -4.26 -6.18
C PRO A 48 14.71 -3.49 -5.26
N MET A 49 14.99 -3.50 -3.95
CA MET A 49 14.24 -2.70 -2.96
C MET A 49 14.15 -1.20 -3.31
N LYS A 50 15.15 -0.66 -4.02
CA LYS A 50 15.15 0.72 -4.52
C LYS A 50 13.92 1.04 -5.37
N LYS A 51 13.42 0.09 -6.17
CA LYS A 51 12.22 0.28 -7.01
C LYS A 51 10.95 0.50 -6.18
N VAL A 52 10.88 -0.10 -4.99
CA VAL A 52 9.78 0.12 -4.04
C VAL A 52 9.82 1.56 -3.52
N ALA A 53 11.00 2.04 -3.13
CA ALA A 53 11.18 3.43 -2.66
C ALA A 53 10.88 4.46 -3.77
N GLU A 54 11.32 4.19 -5.01
CA GLU A 54 10.98 5.01 -6.19
C GLU A 54 9.46 5.08 -6.42
N ALA A 55 8.74 3.96 -6.26
CA ALA A 55 7.29 3.91 -6.41
C ALA A 55 6.56 4.71 -5.31
N ILE A 56 6.98 4.58 -4.05
CA ILE A 56 6.42 5.34 -2.93
C ILE A 56 6.55 6.85 -3.19
N ALA A 57 7.75 7.30 -3.56
CA ALA A 57 8.00 8.71 -3.88
C ALA A 57 7.21 9.18 -5.11
N LYS A 58 7.15 8.37 -6.18
CA LYS A 58 6.42 8.69 -7.41
C LYS A 58 4.92 8.87 -7.18
N TYR A 59 4.33 8.07 -6.29
CA TYR A 59 2.91 8.12 -6.01
C TYR A 59 2.54 9.03 -4.83
N GLY A 60 3.52 9.65 -4.17
CA GLY A 60 3.29 10.54 -3.04
C GLY A 60 2.66 9.84 -1.84
N ILE A 61 2.95 8.55 -1.64
CA ILE A 61 2.40 7.78 -0.52
C ILE A 61 3.08 8.26 0.77
N ASN A 62 2.26 8.68 1.73
CA ASN A 62 2.75 9.08 3.05
C ASN A 62 3.03 7.84 3.91
N VAL A 63 4.31 7.54 4.11
CA VAL A 63 4.77 6.39 4.91
C VAL A 63 4.63 6.61 6.42
N ASP A 64 4.53 7.87 6.86
CA ASP A 64 4.41 8.25 8.27
C ASP A 64 2.95 8.45 8.70
N LYS A 65 1.99 8.11 7.82
CA LYS A 65 0.57 8.21 8.10
C LYS A 65 0.16 7.22 9.20
N ILE A 66 -0.75 7.65 10.08
CA ILE A 66 -1.35 6.79 11.10
C ILE A 66 -2.08 5.64 10.42
N ASN A 67 -1.87 4.42 10.91
CA ASN A 67 -2.56 3.23 10.43
C ASN A 67 -4.10 3.45 10.49
N PRO A 68 -4.85 3.20 9.40
CA PRO A 68 -6.30 3.41 9.37
C PRO A 68 -7.09 2.74 10.50
N LEU A 69 -6.59 1.64 11.07
CA LEU A 69 -7.18 0.99 12.23
C LEU A 69 -7.25 1.89 13.49
N HIS A 70 -6.35 2.86 13.59
CA HIS A 70 -6.19 3.78 14.71
C HIS A 70 -6.43 5.25 14.32
N ALA A 71 -6.97 5.48 13.13
CA ALA A 71 -7.24 6.80 12.59
C ALA A 71 -8.58 7.39 13.06
#